data_AF-A0A502CHY0-F1
#
_entry.id   AF-A0A502CHY0-F1
#
_cell.length_a   1.000
_cell.length_b   1.000
_cell.length_c   1.000
_cell.angle_alpha   90.00
_cell.angle_beta   90.00
_cell.angle_gamma   90.00
#
_symmetry.space_group_name_H-M   'P 1'
#
loop_
_entity.id
_entity.type
_entity.pdbx_description
1 polymer ?
#
loop_
_entity_poly.entity_id
_entity_poly.type
_entity_poly.pdbx_seq_one_letter_code
_entity_poly.pdbx_strand_id
1 'polypeptide(L)' 'MTAMSVCEVCVSDLLYCDRHDAYLCPLCDRWQESACTDPECTYCLGRPDRPSLCEHPDRHHKTHD' A
#
# COMPACT_ATOMS: atom_id res chain seq x y z
N MET A 1 -0.76 -8.98 20.39
CA MET A 1 0.05 -9.55 19.31
C MET A 1 -0.30 -8.77 18.06
N THR A 2 0.49 -7.77 17.70
CA THR A 2 0.24 -6.99 16.47
C THR A 2 0.61 -7.90 15.31
N ALA A 3 -0.36 -8.31 14.49
CA ALA A 3 -0.06 -9.06 13.28
C ALA A 3 0.73 -8.12 12.35
N MET A 4 2.02 -8.38 12.19
CA MET A 4 2.86 -7.67 11.23
C MET A 4 2.56 -8.28 9.86
N SER A 5 1.94 -7.49 8.97
CA SER A 5 1.67 -7.92 7.60
C SER A 5 2.99 -7.95 6.83
N VAL A 6 3.37 -9.14 6.37
CA VAL A 6 4.61 -9.37 5.60
C VAL A 6 4.27 -9.71 4.15
N CYS A 7 5.16 -9.35 3.22
CA CYS A 7 5.02 -9.68 1.81
C CYS A 7 5.10 -11.19 1.58
N GLU A 8 4.13 -11.75 0.87
CA GLU A 8 4.11 -13.19 0.55
C GLU A 8 5.26 -13.67 -0.34
N VAL A 9 5.94 -12.73 -1.02
CA VAL A 9 7.00 -13.05 -1.98
C VAL A 9 8.39 -12.95 -1.34
N CYS A 10 8.67 -11.87 -0.62
CA CYS A 10 10.00 -11.59 -0.08
C CYS A 10 10.06 -11.60 1.45
N VAL A 11 8.92 -11.82 2.12
CA VAL A 11 8.80 -11.92 3.59
C VAL A 11 9.23 -10.63 4.31
N SER A 12 9.43 -9.53 3.59
CA SER A 12 9.72 -8.22 4.17
C SER A 12 8.44 -7.53 4.64
N ASP A 13 8.59 -6.61 5.59
CA ASP A 13 7.47 -5.83 6.12
C ASP A 13 6.77 -5.03 5.02
N LEU A 14 5.43 -5.00 5.09
CA LEU A 14 4.60 -4.18 4.23
C LEU A 14 4.47 -2.76 4.79
N LEU A 15 4.40 -1.80 3.89
CA LEU A 15 4.04 -0.41 4.21
C LEU A 15 2.55 -0.21 3.95
N TYR A 16 1.88 0.56 4.80
CA TYR A 16 0.50 0.94 4.60
C TYR A 16 0.42 2.24 3.80
N CYS A 17 -0.40 2.27 2.74
CA CYS A 17 -0.73 3.45 1.97
C CYS A 17 -2.16 3.90 2.33
N ASP A 18 -2.24 5.04 3.00
CA ASP A 18 -3.49 5.66 3.43
C ASP A 18 -4.38 6.10 2.26
N ARG A 19 -3.80 6.65 1.19
CA ARG A 19 -4.51 7.11 -0.01
C ARG A 19 -5.32 5.99 -0.66
N HIS A 20 -4.77 4.79 -0.69
CA HIS A 20 -5.34 3.65 -1.40
C HIS A 20 -5.88 2.56 -0.47
N ASP A 21 -5.88 2.82 0.84
CA ASP A 21 -6.25 1.89 1.91
C ASP A 21 -5.74 0.47 1.65
N ALA A 22 -4.43 0.35 1.40
CA ALA A 22 -3.81 -0.89 0.96
C ALA A 22 -2.38 -1.02 1.48
N TYR A 23 -1.95 -2.27 1.69
CA TYR A 23 -0.57 -2.57 2.00
C TYR A 23 0.25 -2.76 0.72
N LEU A 24 1.52 -2.35 0.76
CA LEU A 24 2.45 -2.48 -0.35
C LEU A 24 3.81 -2.99 0.12
N CYS A 25 4.45 -3.79 -0.73
CA CYS A 25 5.84 -4.16 -0.54
C CYS A 25 6.74 -3.22 -1.35
N PRO A 26 7.59 -2.40 -0.71
CA PRO A 26 8.48 -1.48 -1.44
C PRO A 26 9.60 -2.21 -2.19
N LEU A 27 9.95 -3.44 -1.77
CA LEU A 27 10.99 -4.24 -2.42
C LEU A 27 10.47 -5.00 -3.64
N CYS A 28 9.28 -5.60 -3.52
CA CYS A 28 8.63 -6.31 -4.62
C CYS A 28 7.87 -5.37 -5.55
N ASP A 29 7.68 -4.12 -5.15
CA ASP A 29 6.90 -3.10 -5.85
C ASP A 29 5.51 -3.61 -6.25
N ARG A 30 4.80 -4.13 -5.25
CA ARG A 30 3.48 -4.74 -5.40
C ARG A 30 2.55 -4.39 -4.25
N TRP A 31 1.29 -4.18 -4.60
CA TRP A 31 0.19 -4.16 -3.66
C TRP A 31 -0.03 -5.57 -3.09
N GLN A 32 -0.34 -5.65 -1.81
CA GLN A 32 -0.72 -6.90 -1.16
C GLN A 32 -2.15 -7.28 -1.54
N GLU A 33 -3.05 -6.30 -1.59
CA GLU A 33 -4.44 -6.48 -2.00
C GLU A 33 -4.66 -6.15 -3.49
N SER A 34 -5.51 -6.94 -4.14
CA SER A 34 -6.06 -6.60 -5.46
C SER A 34 -7.02 -5.41 -5.37
N ALA A 35 -7.31 -4.77 -6.51
CA ALA A 35 -8.38 -3.77 -6.54
C ALA A 35 -9.73 -4.45 -6.28
N CYS A 36 -10.67 -3.74 -5.65
CA CYS A 36 -12.03 -4.24 -5.52
C CYS A 36 -12.75 -4.20 -6.87
N THR A 37 -13.88 -4.90 -6.96
CA THR A 37 -14.71 -4.93 -8.18
C THR A 37 -15.58 -3.69 -8.37
N ASP A 38 -15.61 -2.78 -7.39
CA ASP A 38 -16.37 -1.54 -7.46
C ASP A 38 -15.61 -0.46 -8.27
N PRO A 39 -16.12 -0.04 -9.44
CA PRO A 39 -15.48 0.98 -10.26
C PRO A 39 -15.53 2.39 -9.65
N GLU A 40 -16.40 2.64 -8.66
CA GLU A 40 -16.54 3.95 -8.01
C GLU A 40 -15.78 4.03 -6.67
N CYS A 41 -15.06 2.98 -6.29
CA CYS A 41 -14.29 2.95 -5.05
C CYS A 41 -13.14 3.98 -5.07
N THR A 42 -13.25 5.00 -4.23
CA THR A 42 -12.30 6.12 -4.15
C THR A 42 -10.87 5.71 -3.79
N TYR A 43 -10.69 4.59 -3.07
CA TYR A 43 -9.38 4.06 -2.72
C TYR A 43 -8.71 3.29 -3.87
N CYS A 44 -9.50 2.62 -4.70
CA CYS A 44 -8.99 1.88 -5.86
C CYS A 44 -8.89 2.79 -7.10
N LEU A 45 -9.72 3.82 -7.18
CA LEU A 45 -9.73 4.77 -8.29
C LEU A 45 -8.39 5.49 -8.38
N GLY A 46 -7.76 5.43 -9.56
CA GLY A 46 -6.44 6.04 -9.78
C GLY A 46 -5.29 5.32 -9.06
N ARG A 47 -5.51 4.15 -8.45
CA ARG A 47 -4.43 3.32 -7.92
C ARG A 47 -3.62 2.75 -9.08
N PRO A 48 -2.32 3.06 -9.18
CA PRO A 48 -1.50 2.53 -10.26
C PRO A 48 -1.25 1.03 -10.07
N ASP A 49 -0.91 0.33 -11.14
CA ASP A 49 -0.60 -1.10 -11.10
C ASP A 49 0.57 -1.44 -10.15
N ARG A 50 1.47 -0.48 -9.94
CA ARG A 50 2.67 -0.64 -9.12
C ARG A 50 2.79 0.50 -8.10
N PRO A 51 3.03 0.21 -6.82
CA PRO A 51 3.20 1.22 -5.77
C PRO A 51 4.23 2.32 -6.08
N SER A 52 5.34 1.98 -6.75
CA SER A 52 6.39 2.93 -7.12
C SER A 52 5.93 4.00 -8.11
N LEU A 53 4.81 3.77 -8.81
CA LEU A 53 4.19 4.74 -9.72
C LEU A 53 3.23 5.68 -8.99
N CYS A 54 2.94 5.47 -7.71
CA CYS A 54 2.22 6.45 -6.91
C CYS A 54 3.12 7.67 -6.72
N GLU A 55 2.77 8.78 -7.34
CA GLU A 55 3.36 10.07 -6.95
C GLU A 55 2.90 10.38 -5.52
N HIS A 56 3.88 10.42 -4.61
CA HIS A 56 3.75 10.59 -3.16
C HIS A 56 3.34 9.31 -2.39
N PRO A 57 4.25 8.32 -2.23
CA PRO A 57 4.16 7.38 -1.13
C PRO A 57 4.50 8.18 0.13
N ASP A 58 3.53 8.92 0.67
CA ASP A 58 3.73 9.71 1.87
C ASP A 58 4.21 8.78 2.97
N ARG A 59 5.52 8.87 3.23
CA ARG A 59 6.13 8.43 4.48
C ARG A 59 5.53 9.33 5.54
N HIS A 60 4.33 9.00 6.01
CA HIS A 60 3.72 9.65 7.17
C HIS A 60 4.52 9.26 8.42
N HIS A 61 5.74 9.78 8.51
CA HIS A 61 6.38 10.09 9.76
C HIS A 61 5.61 11.28 10.32
N LYS A 62 4.51 11.01 11.03
CA LYS A 62 3.96 12.01 11.93
C LYS A 62 4.97 12.20 13.06
N THR A 63 5.92 13.11 12.88
CA THR A 63 6.52 13.81 14.02
C THR A 63 5.39 14.63 14.61
N HIS A 64 4.72 14.09 15.63
CA HIS A 64 3.85 14.91 16.46
C HIS A 64 4.74 15.50 17.55
N ASP A 65 4.90 16.82 17.50
CA ASP A 65 5.30 17.68 18.62
C ASP A 65 4.35 17.46 19.82
#